data_AF-A0A9E2M217-F1
#
_entry.id   AF-A0A9E2M217-F1
#
_cell.length_a   1.000
_cell.length_b   1.000
_cell.length_c   1.000
_cell.angle_alpha   90.00
_cell.angle_beta   90.00
_cell.angle_gamma   90.00
#
_symmetry.space_group_name_H-M   'P 1'
#
loop_
_entity.id
_entity.type
_entity.pdbx_description
1 polymer ?
#
loop_
_entity_poly.entity_id
_entity_poly.type
_entity_poly.pdbx_seq_one_letter_code
_entity_poly.pdbx_strand_id
1 'polypeptide(L)'
;MKQLLLHKNIPIPDTPTWHKDLLNLAVDHNFIAKETANKIGKYLFFRHFFTHAYGFLIDEAKLKPLMNNIPDIYSEFKEEIENYITKIGE
;
A
#
# COMPACT_ATOMS: atom_id res chain seq x y z
N MET A 1 7.43 1.39 3.77
CA MET A 1 7.98 0.72 2.56
C MET A 1 9.27 1.35 2.03
N LYS A 2 9.34 2.66 1.70
CA LYS A 2 10.60 3.28 1.21
C LYS A 2 11.81 2.99 2.12
N GLN A 3 11.64 3.09 3.43
CA GLN A 3 12.69 2.78 4.40
C GLN A 3 13.18 1.32 4.35
N LEU A 4 12.27 0.36 4.13
CA LEU A 4 12.64 -1.05 3.99
C LEU A 4 13.42 -1.33 2.71
N LEU A 5 13.05 -0.68 1.59
CA LEU A 5 13.81 -0.77 0.34
C LEU A 5 15.22 -0.19 0.51
N LEU A 6 15.34 0.99 1.13
CA LEU A 6 16.63 1.61 1.42
C LEU A 6 17.49 0.71 2.31
N HIS A 7 16.90 0.13 3.36
CA HIS A 7 17.59 -0.81 4.24
C HIS A 7 18.12 -2.05 3.48
N LYS A 8 17.40 -2.52 2.46
CA LYS A 8 17.82 -3.64 1.60
C LYS A 8 18.66 -3.21 0.40
N ASN A 9 19.07 -1.95 0.30
CA ASN A 9 19.77 -1.36 -0.86
C ASN A 9 19.03 -1.55 -2.19
N ILE A 10 17.69 -1.60 -2.16
CA ILE A 10 16.85 -1.69 -3.35
C ILE A 10 16.57 -0.27 -3.86
N PRO A 11 16.80 0.02 -5.15
CA PRO A 11 16.48 1.32 -5.74
C PRO A 11 15.01 1.70 -5.56
N ILE A 12 14.75 2.95 -5.19
CA ILE A 12 13.40 3.46 -5.12
C ILE A 12 12.92 3.77 -6.55
N PRO A 13 11.71 3.31 -6.95
CA PRO A 13 11.16 3.66 -8.26
C PRO A 13 11.00 5.18 -8.43
N ASP A 14 11.47 5.69 -9.57
CA ASP A 14 11.33 7.10 -9.97
C ASP A 14 10.45 7.20 -11.24
N THR A 15 9.27 6.61 -11.16
CA THR A 15 8.29 6.59 -12.26
C THR A 15 7.09 7.47 -11.91
N PRO A 16 6.28 7.90 -12.90
CA PRO A 16 5.00 8.55 -12.64
C PRO A 16 4.05 7.69 -11.78
N THR A 17 4.24 6.37 -11.81
CA THR A 17 3.49 5.37 -11.04
C THR A 17 4.23 4.86 -9.81
N TRP A 18 5.22 5.61 -9.29
CA TRP A 18 6.13 5.11 -8.26
C TRP A 18 5.45 4.50 -7.03
N HIS A 19 4.25 4.98 -6.65
CA HIS A 19 3.49 4.44 -5.53
C HIS A 19 3.06 2.99 -5.75
N LYS A 20 2.65 2.66 -6.99
CA LYS A 20 2.28 1.29 -7.40
C LYS A 20 3.53 0.42 -7.47
N ASP A 21 4.60 0.94 -8.06
CA ASP A 21 5.85 0.20 -8.22
C ASP A 21 6.50 -0.10 -6.86
N LEU A 22 6.40 0.84 -5.91
CA LEU A 22 6.81 0.64 -4.51
C LEU A 22 6.04 -0.50 -3.84
N LEU A 23 4.73 -0.62 -4.12
CA LEU A 23 3.88 -1.66 -3.56
C LEU A 23 4.18 -3.04 -4.18
N ASN A 24 4.44 -3.09 -5.48
CA ASN A 24 4.88 -4.31 -6.16
C ASN A 24 6.21 -4.80 -5.60
N LEU A 25 7.21 -3.92 -5.47
CA LEU A 25 8.50 -4.27 -4.86
C LEU A 25 8.35 -4.79 -3.43
N ALA A 26 7.41 -4.25 -2.65
CA ALA A 26 7.18 -4.75 -1.30
C ALA A 26 6.65 -6.19 -1.28
N VAL A 27 5.85 -6.58 -2.29
CA VAL A 27 5.41 -7.98 -2.47
C VAL A 27 6.57 -8.84 -2.97
N ASP A 28 7.32 -8.38 -3.97
CA ASP A 28 8.43 -9.13 -4.57
C ASP A 28 9.53 -9.46 -3.56
N HIS A 29 9.74 -8.55 -2.59
CA HIS A 29 10.70 -8.73 -1.51
C HIS A 29 10.08 -9.31 -0.23
N ASN A 30 8.84 -9.79 -0.26
CA ASN A 30 8.13 -10.42 0.84
C ASN A 30 8.05 -9.54 2.11
N PHE A 31 7.98 -8.21 1.94
CA PHE A 31 7.73 -7.29 3.06
C PHE A 31 6.28 -7.36 3.52
N ILE A 32 5.37 -7.64 2.57
CA ILE A 32 3.93 -7.76 2.77
C ILE A 32 3.37 -8.87 1.88
N ALA A 33 2.22 -9.43 2.24
CA ALA A 33 1.51 -10.39 1.41
C ALA A 33 0.88 -9.72 0.18
N LYS A 34 0.68 -10.51 -0.88
CA LYS A 34 0.06 -10.02 -2.12
C LYS A 34 -1.39 -9.57 -1.89
N GLU A 35 -2.10 -10.24 -0.99
CA GLU A 35 -3.46 -9.93 -0.57
C GLU A 35 -3.53 -8.54 0.08
N THR A 36 -2.61 -8.25 1.00
CA THR A 36 -2.45 -6.96 1.68
C THR A 36 -2.11 -5.86 0.68
N ALA A 37 -1.21 -6.13 -0.26
CA ALA A 37 -0.91 -5.21 -1.35
C ALA A 37 -2.14 -4.93 -2.24
N ASN A 38 -2.93 -5.94 -2.59
CA ASN A 38 -4.15 -5.74 -3.37
C ASN A 38 -5.18 -4.88 -2.63
N LYS A 39 -5.30 -5.04 -1.32
CA LYS A 39 -6.15 -4.21 -0.45
C LYS A 39 -5.68 -2.76 -0.43
N ILE A 40 -4.38 -2.52 -0.20
CA ILE A 40 -3.77 -1.17 -0.22
C ILE A 40 -3.88 -0.52 -1.60
N GLY A 41 -3.72 -1.29 -2.67
CA GLY A 41 -3.82 -0.81 -4.06
C GLY A 41 -5.14 -0.13 -4.38
N LYS A 42 -6.25 -0.56 -3.74
CA LYS A 42 -7.57 0.09 -3.89
C LYS A 42 -7.56 1.53 -3.37
N TYR A 43 -6.80 1.82 -2.31
CA TYR A 43 -6.65 3.17 -1.77
C TYR A 43 -5.73 4.04 -2.62
N LEU A 44 -4.69 3.47 -3.24
CA LEU A 44 -3.86 4.19 -4.22
C LEU A 44 -4.68 4.59 -5.45
N PHE A 45 -5.51 3.69 -5.96
CA PHE A 45 -6.45 3.98 -7.03
C PHE A 45 -7.45 5.06 -6.61
N PHE A 46 -8.02 4.94 -5.40
CA PHE A 46 -8.92 5.96 -4.86
C PHE A 46 -8.25 7.33 -4.77
N ARG A 47 -7.00 7.42 -4.30
CA ARG A 47 -6.27 8.70 -4.27
C ARG A 47 -6.12 9.31 -5.66
N HIS A 48 -5.74 8.51 -6.66
CA HIS A 48 -5.62 8.98 -8.03
C HIS A 48 -6.97 9.47 -8.56
N PHE A 49 -8.02 8.68 -8.35
CA PHE A 49 -9.37 9.02 -8.74
C PHE A 49 -9.85 10.30 -8.04
N PHE A 50 -9.70 10.44 -6.73
CA PHE A 50 -10.13 11.62 -5.98
C PHE A 50 -9.35 12.90 -6.33
N THR A 51 -8.08 12.75 -6.69
CA THR A 51 -7.23 13.90 -7.07
C THR A 51 -7.58 14.43 -8.48
N HIS A 52 -8.08 13.57 -9.38
CA HIS A 52 -8.35 13.93 -10.78
C HIS A 52 -9.83 13.97 -11.17
N ALA A 53 -10.68 13.18 -10.52
CA ALA A 53 -12.12 13.22 -10.67
C ALA A 53 -12.67 14.26 -9.69
N TYR A 54 -13.16 15.38 -10.22
CA TYR A 54 -13.90 16.38 -9.46
C TYR A 54 -14.92 15.68 -8.54
N GLY A 55 -15.03 16.13 -7.29
CA GLY A 55 -15.81 15.48 -6.21
C GLY A 55 -17.29 15.18 -6.50
N PHE A 56 -17.81 15.60 -7.65
CA PHE A 56 -19.13 15.22 -8.17
C PHE A 56 -19.24 13.74 -8.58
N LEU A 57 -18.13 13.02 -8.79
CA LEU A 57 -18.12 11.58 -9.09
C LEU A 57 -17.91 10.69 -7.85
N ILE A 58 -18.01 11.26 -6.65
CA ILE A 58 -17.91 10.54 -5.38
C ILE A 58 -19.14 9.64 -5.23
N ASP A 59 -18.91 8.33 -5.33
CA ASP A 59 -19.92 7.28 -5.17
C ASP A 59 -19.81 6.69 -3.77
N GLU A 60 -20.73 7.04 -2.87
CA GLU A 60 -20.74 6.57 -1.47
C GLU A 60 -20.67 5.03 -1.40
N ALA A 61 -21.36 4.32 -2.31
CA ALA A 61 -21.38 2.86 -2.31
C ALA A 61 -19.99 2.26 -2.58
N LYS A 62 -19.11 2.98 -3.27
CA LYS A 62 -17.70 2.60 -3.48
C LYS A 62 -16.79 3.03 -2.34
N LEU A 63 -17.08 4.16 -1.68
CA LEU A 63 -16.20 4.73 -0.64
C LEU A 63 -16.44 4.17 0.74
N LYS A 64 -17.69 3.91 1.09
CA LYS A 64 -18.06 3.41 2.42
C LYS A 64 -17.35 2.09 2.77
N PRO A 65 -17.26 1.10 1.86
CA PRO A 65 -16.47 -0.11 2.13
C PRO A 65 -14.98 0.20 2.30
N LEU A 66 -14.42 1.13 1.51
CA LEU A 66 -13.02 1.53 1.65
C LEU A 66 -12.77 2.15 3.02
N MET A 67 -13.61 3.10 3.46
CA MET A 67 -13.49 3.73 4.77
C MET A 67 -13.63 2.73 5.92
N ASN A 68 -14.66 1.88 5.88
CA ASN A 68 -14.93 0.93 6.95
C ASN A 68 -13.80 -0.08 7.12
N ASN A 69 -13.13 -0.46 6.04
CA ASN A 69 -12.06 -1.45 6.07
C ASN A 69 -10.66 -0.85 6.37
N ILE A 70 -10.53 0.49 6.50
CA ILE A 70 -9.22 1.11 6.80
C ILE A 70 -8.57 0.53 8.05
N PRO A 71 -9.26 0.41 9.21
CA PRO A 71 -8.63 -0.06 10.44
C PRO A 71 -8.07 -1.48 10.29
N ASP A 72 -8.85 -2.38 9.70
CA ASP A 72 -8.48 -3.78 9.54
C ASP A 72 -7.30 -3.94 8.57
N ILE A 73 -7.35 -3.25 7.43
CA ILE A 73 -6.29 -3.30 6.42
C ILE A 73 -5.00 -2.66 6.96
N TYR A 74 -5.12 -1.59 7.75
CA TYR A 74 -3.98 -0.98 8.41
C TYR A 74 -3.36 -1.91 9.46
N SER A 75 -4.17 -2.60 10.26
CA SER A 75 -3.68 -3.57 11.25
C SER A 75 -2.93 -4.71 10.57
N GLU A 76 -3.52 -5.31 9.54
CA GLU A 76 -2.90 -6.38 8.74
C GLU A 76 -1.55 -5.94 8.13
N PHE A 77 -1.53 -4.77 7.50
CA PHE A 77 -0.29 -4.20 6.97
C PHE A 77 0.76 -3.96 8.06
N LYS A 78 0.35 -3.42 9.21
CA LYS A 78 1.24 -3.13 10.32
C LYS A 78 1.87 -4.42 10.88
N GLU A 79 1.05 -5.45 11.11
CA GLU A 79 1.50 -6.75 11.60
C GLU A 79 2.50 -7.41 10.64
N GLU A 80 2.25 -7.38 9.33
CA GLU A 80 3.19 -7.92 8.34
C GLU A 80 4.55 -7.21 8.38
N ILE A 81 4.54 -5.88 8.50
CA ILE A 81 5.77 -5.08 8.58
C ILE A 81 6.51 -5.34 9.90
N GLU A 82 5.80 -5.41 11.03
CA GLU A 82 6.39 -5.72 12.33
C GLU A 82 7.01 -7.12 12.32
N ASN A 83 6.29 -8.12 11.81
CA ASN A 83 6.79 -9.48 11.63
C ASN A 83 8.04 -9.53 10.75
N TYR A 84 8.06 -8.75 9.66
CA TYR A 84 9.24 -8.64 8.80
C TYR A 84 10.43 -8.00 9.53
N ILE A 85 10.21 -6.92 10.28
CA ILE A 85 11.25 -6.23 11.05
C ILE A 85 11.84 -7.16 12.13
N THR A 86 11.00 -7.92 12.83
CA THR A 86 11.47 -8.91 13.82
C THR A 86 12.37 -9.95 13.16
N LYS A 87 11.98 -10.50 12.01
CA LYS A 87 12.77 -11.52 11.27
C LYS A 87 14.14 -11.05 10.79
N ILE A 88 14.35 -9.74 10.59
CA ILE A 88 15.65 -9.21 10.16
C ILE A 88 16.52 -8.76 11.35
N GLY A 89 15.95 -8.64 12.55
CA GLY A 89 16.66 -8.30 13.78
C GLY A 89 17.16 -9.52 14.56
N GLU A 90 16.67 -10.72 14.23
CA GLU A 90 17.20 -12.03 14.64
C GLU A 90 18.40 -12.44 13.78
#